data_AF-A3ZRL5-F1
#
_entry.id   AF-A3ZRL5-F1
#
_cell.length_a   1.000
_cell.length_b   1.000
_cell.length_c   1.000
_cell.angle_alpha   90.00
_cell.angle_beta   90.00
_cell.angle_gamma   90.00
#
_symmetry.space_group_name_H-M   'P 1'
#
loop_
_entity.id
_entity.type
_entity.pdbx_description
1 polymer ?
#
loop_
_entity_poly.entity_id
_entity_poly.type
_entity_poly.pdbx_seq_one_letter_code
_entity_poly.pdbx_strand_id
1 'polypeptide(L)'
;MTGDLRAAEYLLIDDAPQPVDVSRVSYQYGSLSDGGHCSDLVDCECGSAIEEGCCAAVYDCGPTCGCEGSGCGCCGDHDGWLSRFLVPGDQCFTDFISPMTNPVFFEDPRTLTEARFIYLHHQVPNGALGGNVNVIALQLRAALTENLSIIATKDGFLTSTNPLIDDGWADVSAGLKYNLYKDPSRQRLLSAGFTFEMPVGSTRSLQGNGDGMFDLFLTGGTQFGRNNHWVSASGFLLPTDKSAESSIWFWSNHVDHRIAGTNFYLLGETNWYHYMSSGKAFNTAPIEGGDLFNFGTVGVAGNDIVTGALGVKYKPHSKMELGFAWETPLTERRDVLQNRLTVDCIFRY
;
A
#
# COMPACT_ATOMS: atom_id res chain seq x y z
N MET A 1 -13.80 42.26 55.68
CA MET A 1 -15.20 41.78 55.69
C MET A 1 -15.86 42.45 54.49
N THR A 2 -16.23 41.83 53.39
CA THR A 2 -16.53 40.44 53.02
C THR A 2 -16.30 40.35 51.52
N GLY A 3 -15.56 39.35 51.04
CA GLY A 3 -15.41 39.09 49.62
C GLY A 3 -16.61 38.30 49.11
N ASP A 4 -17.22 38.76 48.02
CA ASP A 4 -18.27 38.03 47.32
C ASP A 4 -17.65 37.32 46.11
N LEU A 5 -17.50 36.00 46.26
CA LEU A 5 -17.16 35.07 45.20
C LEU A 5 -18.42 34.84 44.36
N ARG A 6 -18.44 35.31 43.11
CA ARG A 6 -19.44 34.85 42.14
C ARG A 6 -19.03 33.45 41.68
N ALA A 7 -19.65 32.43 42.27
CA ALA A 7 -19.62 31.06 41.78
C ALA A 7 -20.35 31.00 40.43
N ALA A 8 -19.69 30.41 39.43
CA ALA A 8 -20.35 29.99 38.21
C ALA A 8 -21.30 28.83 38.52
N GLU A 9 -22.57 28.97 38.11
CA GLU A 9 -23.53 27.87 38.11
C GLU A 9 -23.06 26.79 37.13
N TYR A 10 -22.74 25.61 37.67
CA TYR A 10 -22.59 24.39 36.88
C TYR A 10 -23.99 23.89 36.52
N LEU A 11 -24.36 23.96 35.24
CA LEU A 11 -25.53 23.28 34.71
C LEU A 11 -25.17 21.80 34.54
N LEU A 12 -25.69 20.95 35.42
CA LEU A 12 -25.69 19.49 35.21
C LEU A 12 -26.69 19.19 34.09
N ILE A 13 -26.20 18.74 32.94
CA ILE A 13 -27.02 18.17 31.88
C ILE A 13 -27.21 16.69 32.23
N ASP A 14 -28.43 16.31 32.59
CA ASP A 14 -28.83 14.91 32.71
C ASP A 14 -28.90 14.27 31.31
N ASP A 15 -28.01 13.31 31.05
CA ASP A 15 -28.00 12.48 29.84
C ASP A 15 -29.13 11.43 29.88
N ALA A 16 -30.35 11.84 29.55
CA ALA A 16 -31.41 10.92 29.16
C ALA A 16 -31.62 10.98 27.63
N PRO A 17 -31.34 9.90 26.86
CA PRO A 17 -31.56 9.90 25.42
C PRO A 17 -33.05 10.05 25.10
N GLN A 18 -33.39 11.08 24.34
CA GLN A 18 -34.73 11.28 23.81
C GLN A 18 -35.01 10.24 22.71
N PRO A 19 -36.19 9.60 22.69
CA PRO A 19 -36.54 8.64 21.65
C PRO A 19 -36.72 9.35 20.30
N VAL A 20 -35.98 8.90 19.28
CA VAL A 20 -36.07 9.39 17.91
C VAL A 20 -37.32 8.80 17.23
N ASP A 21 -38.14 9.67 16.65
CA ASP A 21 -39.32 9.30 15.87
C ASP A 21 -38.91 8.68 14.53
N VAL A 22 -38.90 7.34 14.49
CA VAL A 22 -38.56 6.50 13.33
C VAL A 22 -39.62 6.52 12.21
N SER A 23 -40.70 7.29 12.33
CA SER A 23 -41.74 7.35 11.30
C SER A 23 -41.40 8.24 10.08
N ARG A 24 -40.26 8.93 10.09
CA ARG A 24 -39.88 9.91 9.05
C ARG A 24 -38.64 9.57 8.21
N VAL A 25 -38.05 8.39 8.39
CA VAL A 25 -36.94 7.93 7.55
C VAL A 25 -37.38 6.74 6.71
N SER A 26 -37.93 7.04 5.53
CA SER A 26 -38.26 6.01 4.54
C SER A 26 -36.99 5.59 3.80
N TYR A 27 -36.30 4.57 4.31
CA TYR A 27 -35.39 3.77 3.49
C TYR A 27 -36.22 2.77 2.70
N GLN A 28 -36.08 2.81 1.38
CA GLN A 28 -36.74 1.89 0.47
C GLN A 28 -36.00 0.55 0.54
N TYR A 29 -36.32 -0.28 1.54
CA TYR A 29 -35.86 -1.66 1.61
C TYR A 29 -36.60 -2.46 0.54
N GLY A 30 -35.88 -2.89 -0.50
CA GLY A 30 -36.34 -3.99 -1.35
C GLY A 30 -36.27 -5.27 -0.55
N SER A 31 -37.39 -5.76 -0.02
CA SER A 31 -37.46 -7.13 0.49
C SER A 31 -37.37 -8.09 -0.69
N LEU A 32 -36.27 -8.82 -0.82
CA LEU A 32 -36.25 -10.01 -1.66
C LEU A 32 -36.95 -11.14 -0.89
N SER A 33 -38.28 -11.19 -1.02
CA SER A 33 -39.05 -12.40 -0.76
C SER A 33 -38.89 -13.31 -1.98
N ASP A 34 -37.76 -13.99 -2.07
CA ASP A 34 -37.54 -15.26 -2.80
C ASP A 34 -36.02 -15.50 -2.84
N GLY A 35 -35.58 -16.66 -2.32
CA GLY A 35 -34.18 -17.06 -2.09
C GLY A 35 -33.13 -16.54 -3.09
N GLY A 36 -32.64 -15.32 -2.85
CA GLY A 36 -31.56 -14.71 -3.60
C GLY A 36 -30.21 -15.18 -3.05
N HIS A 37 -29.35 -15.70 -3.91
CA HIS A 37 -27.98 -16.03 -3.55
C HIS A 37 -27.18 -14.75 -3.26
N CYS A 38 -26.31 -14.77 -2.24
CA CYS A 38 -25.39 -13.68 -1.93
C CYS A 38 -24.48 -13.25 -3.10
N SER A 39 -24.42 -14.04 -4.18
CA SER A 39 -23.72 -13.71 -5.42
C SER A 39 -24.31 -12.51 -6.17
N ASP A 40 -25.56 -12.13 -5.88
CA ASP A 40 -26.24 -11.01 -6.55
C ASP A 40 -26.05 -9.66 -5.81
N LEU A 41 -25.33 -9.65 -4.67
CA LEU A 41 -25.04 -8.45 -3.90
C LEU A 41 -23.69 -7.86 -4.34
N VAL A 42 -23.74 -6.90 -5.25
CA VAL A 42 -22.56 -6.18 -5.77
C VAL A 42 -21.97 -5.19 -4.75
N ASP A 43 -22.63 -4.99 -3.59
CA ASP A 43 -22.33 -3.93 -2.61
C ASP A 43 -22.17 -4.41 -1.14
N CYS A 44 -21.91 -5.70 -0.87
CA CYS A 44 -21.61 -6.13 0.51
C CYS A 44 -20.19 -5.72 0.94
N GLU A 45 -20.04 -4.56 1.60
CA GLU A 45 -18.82 -4.17 2.32
C GLU A 45 -18.67 -5.03 3.60
N CYS A 46 -17.86 -6.08 3.55
CA CYS A 46 -17.33 -6.73 4.76
C CYS A 46 -16.13 -5.92 5.26
N GLY A 47 -16.33 -5.05 6.26
CA GLY A 47 -15.23 -4.28 6.86
C GLY A 47 -15.60 -3.05 7.69
N SER A 48 -16.84 -2.57 7.66
CA SER A 48 -17.26 -1.48 8.55
C SER A 48 -17.32 -1.98 10.00
N ALA A 49 -16.73 -1.22 10.92
CA ALA A 49 -16.69 -1.55 12.33
C ALA A 49 -18.11 -1.86 12.86
N ILE A 50 -18.33 -3.13 13.25
CA ILE A 50 -19.34 -3.62 14.21
C ILE A 50 -20.56 -2.70 14.38
N GLU A 51 -21.45 -2.70 13.38
CA GLU A 51 -22.92 -2.71 13.56
C GLU A 51 -23.67 -2.74 12.22
N GLU A 52 -23.05 -2.43 11.08
CA GLU A 52 -23.74 -2.40 9.77
C GLU A 52 -22.88 -2.94 8.62
N GLY A 53 -22.53 -4.23 8.68
CA GLY A 53 -21.93 -4.97 7.56
C GLY A 53 -22.54 -6.37 7.50
N CYS A 54 -22.48 -7.03 6.35
CA CYS A 54 -23.18 -8.28 5.98
C CYS A 54 -23.00 -9.51 6.91
N CYS A 55 -22.36 -9.34 8.08
CA CYS A 55 -22.19 -10.35 9.12
C CYS A 55 -22.82 -9.97 10.48
N ALA A 56 -23.45 -8.79 10.62
CA ALA A 56 -24.06 -8.36 11.89
C ALA A 56 -25.47 -8.93 12.12
N ALA A 57 -26.12 -9.45 11.07
CA ALA A 57 -27.47 -9.98 11.16
C ALA A 57 -27.62 -11.32 10.42
N VAL A 58 -27.88 -12.36 11.22
CA VAL A 58 -28.80 -13.48 10.89
C VAL A 58 -28.30 -14.53 9.89
N TYR A 59 -27.99 -15.72 10.44
CA TYR A 59 -28.49 -17.07 10.09
C TYR A 59 -28.72 -17.55 8.64
N ASP A 60 -28.45 -16.78 7.59
CA ASP A 60 -28.86 -17.14 6.23
C ASP A 60 -27.81 -16.86 5.15
N CYS A 61 -26.53 -16.85 5.54
CA CYS A 61 -25.54 -17.29 4.57
C CYS A 61 -25.72 -18.81 4.43
N GLY A 62 -26.17 -19.26 3.25
CA GLY A 62 -26.36 -20.68 2.96
C GLY A 62 -25.13 -21.53 3.33
N PRO A 63 -25.26 -22.87 3.39
CA PRO A 63 -24.29 -23.79 4.01
C PRO A 63 -22.87 -23.78 3.42
N THR A 64 -22.61 -22.95 2.41
CA THR A 64 -21.34 -22.76 1.74
C THR A 64 -20.69 -21.39 2.00
N CYS A 65 -21.34 -20.44 2.68
CA CYS A 65 -20.82 -19.08 2.90
C CYS A 65 -20.85 -18.69 4.39
N GLY A 66 -20.43 -19.57 5.28
CA GLY A 66 -20.46 -19.30 6.72
C GLY A 66 -19.31 -18.40 7.19
N CYS A 67 -19.63 -17.40 8.03
CA CYS A 67 -18.69 -16.83 8.99
C CYS A 67 -18.55 -17.74 10.24
N GLU A 68 -18.76 -19.04 10.11
CA GLU A 68 -18.53 -20.01 11.18
C GLU A 68 -17.13 -20.58 11.03
N GLY A 69 -16.22 -20.09 11.88
CA GLY A 69 -14.84 -20.57 11.98
C GLY A 69 -13.83 -19.73 11.20
N SER A 70 -13.28 -18.71 11.84
CA SER A 70 -11.97 -18.09 11.51
C SER A 70 -11.68 -17.67 10.06
N GLY A 71 -12.67 -17.58 9.17
CA GLY A 71 -12.45 -17.26 7.77
C GLY A 71 -13.60 -16.49 7.15
N CYS A 72 -13.25 -15.43 6.44
CA CYS A 72 -14.08 -14.90 5.35
C CYS A 72 -13.75 -15.68 4.08
N GLY A 73 -14.46 -16.76 3.81
CA GLY A 73 -14.38 -17.43 2.52
C GLY A 73 -15.41 -16.84 1.56
N CYS A 74 -14.98 -16.23 0.46
CA CYS A 74 -15.86 -16.00 -0.67
C CYS A 74 -16.00 -17.31 -1.44
N CYS A 75 -17.05 -18.08 -1.17
CA CYS A 75 -17.46 -19.18 -2.04
C CYS A 75 -18.29 -18.62 -3.20
N GLY A 76 -17.60 -18.26 -4.29
CA GLY A 76 -18.20 -18.17 -5.61
C GLY A 76 -17.72 -19.33 -6.46
N ASP A 77 -18.64 -20.10 -7.04
CA ASP A 77 -18.31 -20.99 -8.16
C ASP A 77 -17.84 -20.11 -9.33
N HIS A 78 -16.53 -20.06 -9.53
CA HIS A 78 -15.93 -19.27 -10.60
C HIS A 78 -15.68 -20.16 -11.82
N ASP A 79 -16.64 -20.23 -12.74
CA ASP A 79 -16.57 -21.01 -13.99
C ASP A 79 -15.82 -20.30 -15.15
N GLY A 80 -14.85 -19.44 -14.83
CA GLY A 80 -13.97 -18.77 -15.80
C GLY A 80 -12.70 -19.57 -16.13
N TRP A 81 -12.07 -19.29 -17.28
CA TRP A 81 -10.74 -19.85 -17.56
C TRP A 81 -9.66 -19.25 -16.65
N LEU A 82 -9.83 -17.98 -16.24
CA LEU A 82 -8.92 -17.27 -15.32
C LEU A 82 -9.00 -17.83 -13.89
N SER A 83 -10.18 -18.23 -13.42
CA SER A 83 -10.37 -18.79 -12.07
C SER A 83 -9.76 -20.17 -11.87
N ARG A 84 -9.30 -20.82 -12.95
CA ARG A 84 -8.48 -22.03 -12.86
C ARG A 84 -7.05 -21.76 -12.40
N PHE A 85 -6.59 -20.51 -12.50
CA PHE A 85 -5.21 -20.11 -12.21
C PHE A 85 -5.10 -18.94 -11.23
N LEU A 86 -6.14 -18.11 -11.10
CA LEU A 86 -6.18 -16.92 -10.28
C LEU A 86 -7.38 -16.96 -9.33
N VAL A 87 -7.16 -16.59 -8.08
CA VAL A 87 -8.20 -16.38 -7.08
C VAL A 87 -8.51 -14.89 -7.00
N PRO A 88 -9.76 -14.47 -6.72
CA PRO A 88 -10.05 -13.07 -6.38
C PRO A 88 -9.17 -12.58 -5.22
N GLY A 89 -8.91 -11.27 -5.19
CA GLY A 89 -8.19 -10.67 -4.06
C GLY A 89 -8.96 -10.78 -2.74
N ASP A 90 -8.25 -10.63 -1.61
CA ASP A 90 -8.82 -10.67 -0.26
C ASP A 90 -9.95 -9.63 -0.10
N GLN A 91 -11.14 -10.11 0.25
CA GLN A 91 -12.35 -9.31 0.41
C GLN A 91 -12.63 -8.88 1.86
N CYS A 92 -11.80 -9.26 2.82
CA CYS A 92 -12.03 -8.94 4.23
C CYS A 92 -11.18 -7.82 4.80
N PHE A 93 -10.37 -7.17 3.97
CA PHE A 93 -9.63 -5.95 4.29
C PHE A 93 -9.93 -4.87 3.24
N THR A 94 -11.21 -4.72 2.89
CA THR A 94 -11.66 -3.82 1.81
C THR A 94 -11.57 -2.35 2.18
N ASP A 95 -11.50 -1.99 3.46
CA ASP A 95 -11.33 -0.58 3.89
C ASP A 95 -9.85 -0.13 3.81
N PHE A 96 -8.89 -1.05 3.78
CA PHE A 96 -7.47 -0.70 3.61
C PHE A 96 -7.20 -0.11 2.22
N ILE A 97 -6.32 0.88 2.14
CA ILE A 97 -5.77 1.39 0.89
C ILE A 97 -4.30 0.96 0.72
N SER A 98 -3.86 0.84 -0.53
CA SER A 98 -2.47 0.43 -0.79
C SER A 98 -1.48 1.59 -0.58
N PRO A 99 -0.28 1.34 -0.03
CA PRO A 99 0.75 2.38 0.16
C PRO A 99 1.22 3.01 -1.15
N MET A 100 1.67 4.27 -1.11
CA MET A 100 1.95 5.13 -2.27
C MET A 100 3.43 5.36 -2.54
N THR A 101 4.22 5.57 -1.51
CA THR A 101 5.65 5.83 -1.57
C THR A 101 6.45 4.56 -1.33
N ASN A 102 7.75 4.61 -1.66
CA ASN A 102 8.56 3.41 -1.82
C ASN A 102 7.84 2.32 -2.65
N PRO A 103 7.27 2.64 -3.83
CA PRO A 103 6.30 1.76 -4.47
C PRO A 103 6.89 0.40 -4.89
N VAL A 104 8.21 0.30 -5.05
CA VAL A 104 8.89 -0.95 -5.44
C VAL A 104 8.97 -1.94 -4.27
N PHE A 105 9.21 -1.46 -3.03
CA PHE A 105 9.50 -2.32 -1.88
C PHE A 105 8.42 -2.27 -0.78
N PHE A 106 7.56 -1.24 -0.77
CA PHE A 106 6.47 -1.13 0.20
C PHE A 106 5.26 -1.97 -0.22
N GLU A 107 5.37 -3.27 0.01
CA GLU A 107 4.32 -4.22 -0.33
C GLU A 107 3.10 -4.15 0.58
N ASP A 108 1.92 -4.18 -0.05
CA ASP A 108 0.63 -4.33 0.63
C ASP A 108 0.54 -5.72 1.29
N PRO A 109 0.16 -5.84 2.56
CA PRO A 109 0.13 -7.13 3.24
C PRO A 109 -1.01 -8.04 2.76
N ARG A 110 -2.00 -7.54 2.03
CA ARG A 110 -3.15 -8.32 1.55
C ARG A 110 -2.76 -9.26 0.40
N THR A 111 -3.41 -10.41 0.34
CA THR A 111 -3.33 -11.33 -0.82
C THR A 111 -4.24 -10.78 -1.92
N LEU A 112 -3.70 -10.10 -2.92
CA LEU A 112 -4.49 -9.37 -3.94
C LEU A 112 -4.22 -9.91 -5.35
N THR A 113 -5.27 -9.89 -6.18
CA THR A 113 -5.16 -9.99 -7.64
C THR A 113 -5.46 -8.62 -8.23
N GLU A 114 -4.43 -7.92 -8.70
CA GLU A 114 -4.54 -6.53 -9.13
C GLU A 114 -3.51 -6.12 -10.18
N ALA A 115 -3.88 -5.09 -10.95
CA ALA A 115 -3.00 -4.33 -11.79
C ALA A 115 -2.91 -2.90 -11.25
N ARG A 116 -1.70 -2.43 -11.00
CA ARG A 116 -1.43 -1.09 -10.47
C ARG A 116 -0.57 -0.30 -11.44
N PHE A 117 -1.16 0.71 -12.03
CA PHE A 117 -0.48 1.69 -12.87
C PHE A 117 0.10 2.78 -11.98
N ILE A 118 1.36 3.14 -12.22
CA ILE A 118 2.07 4.13 -11.43
C ILE A 118 2.72 5.14 -12.37
N TYR A 119 2.50 6.42 -12.08
CA TYR A 119 3.25 7.52 -12.63
C TYR A 119 4.03 8.21 -11.49
N LEU A 120 5.34 8.35 -11.69
CA LEU A 120 6.21 9.08 -10.77
C LEU A 120 6.79 10.28 -11.50
N HIS A 121 6.72 11.45 -10.90
CA HIS A 121 7.51 12.61 -11.28
C HIS A 121 8.51 12.91 -10.17
N HIS A 122 9.78 12.62 -10.44
CA HIS A 122 10.86 12.66 -9.48
C HIS A 122 11.78 13.84 -9.80
N GLN A 123 11.82 14.83 -8.91
CA GLN A 123 12.75 15.95 -9.05
C GLN A 123 14.11 15.54 -8.47
N VAL A 124 15.16 15.67 -9.27
CA VAL A 124 16.53 15.38 -8.84
C VAL A 124 17.16 16.64 -8.24
N PRO A 125 17.83 16.58 -7.08
CA PRO A 125 18.46 17.75 -6.48
C PRO A 125 19.68 18.21 -7.28
N ASN A 126 20.03 19.49 -7.18
CA ASN A 126 21.19 20.07 -7.88
C ASN A 126 22.51 19.38 -7.51
N GLY A 127 22.63 18.82 -6.29
CA GLY A 127 23.78 18.02 -5.88
C GLY A 127 23.97 16.73 -6.68
N ALA A 128 22.90 16.24 -7.33
CA ALA A 128 22.87 15.09 -8.24
C ALA A 128 22.67 15.53 -9.71
N LEU A 129 23.18 16.72 -10.06
CA LEU A 129 23.09 17.35 -11.39
C LEU A 129 21.70 17.82 -11.84
N GLY A 130 20.71 17.83 -10.94
CA GLY A 130 19.40 18.44 -11.20
C GLY A 130 18.57 17.72 -12.27
N GLY A 131 17.55 18.40 -12.80
CA GLY A 131 16.61 17.80 -13.76
C GLY A 131 15.54 16.93 -13.10
N ASN A 132 14.79 16.21 -13.91
CA ASN A 132 13.67 15.38 -13.47
C ASN A 132 13.70 14.02 -14.15
N VAL A 133 13.19 13.01 -13.45
CA VAL A 133 12.97 11.66 -13.97
C VAL A 133 11.48 11.38 -13.85
N ASN A 134 10.83 11.03 -14.95
CA ASN A 134 9.48 10.51 -14.95
C ASN A 134 9.52 9.00 -15.09
N VAL A 135 8.67 8.29 -14.38
CA VAL A 135 8.52 6.84 -14.50
C VAL A 135 7.06 6.51 -14.79
N ILE A 136 6.83 5.66 -15.79
CA ILE A 136 5.54 5.03 -16.03
C ILE A 136 5.75 3.53 -15.83
N ALA A 137 5.04 2.96 -14.86
CA ALA A 137 5.21 1.59 -14.44
C ALA A 137 3.87 0.85 -14.31
N LEU A 138 3.95 -0.47 -14.40
CA LEU A 138 2.84 -1.39 -14.14
C LEU A 138 3.32 -2.45 -13.16
N GLN A 139 2.66 -2.55 -12.02
CA GLN A 139 2.80 -3.65 -11.09
C GLN A 139 1.66 -4.64 -11.27
N LEU A 140 1.97 -5.92 -11.12
CA LEU A 140 0.98 -7.00 -11.20
C LEU A 140 1.08 -7.85 -9.94
N ARG A 141 -0.08 -8.17 -9.36
CA ARG A 141 -0.19 -9.14 -8.28
C ARG A 141 -1.25 -10.16 -8.67
N ALA A 142 -0.96 -11.43 -8.42
CA ALA A 142 -1.82 -12.55 -8.76
C ALA A 142 -1.93 -13.48 -7.55
N ALA A 143 -3.09 -13.51 -6.91
CA ALA A 143 -3.39 -14.48 -5.87
C ALA A 143 -3.55 -15.88 -6.49
N LEU A 144 -2.69 -16.81 -6.07
CA LEU A 144 -2.74 -18.22 -6.46
C LEU A 144 -3.62 -19.03 -5.49
N THR A 145 -3.63 -18.62 -4.22
CA THR A 145 -4.49 -19.16 -3.15
C THR A 145 -4.92 -18.01 -2.24
N GLU A 146 -5.69 -18.27 -1.20
CA GLU A 146 -6.06 -17.27 -0.18
C GLU A 146 -4.84 -16.67 0.56
N ASN A 147 -3.70 -17.37 0.54
CA ASN A 147 -2.50 -16.99 1.30
C ASN A 147 -1.25 -16.85 0.43
N LEU A 148 -1.26 -17.25 -0.84
CA LEU A 148 -0.09 -17.20 -1.71
C LEU A 148 -0.35 -16.31 -2.93
N SER A 149 0.57 -15.41 -3.22
CA SER A 149 0.56 -14.58 -4.42
C SER A 149 1.89 -14.63 -5.17
N ILE A 150 1.82 -14.54 -6.50
CA ILE A 150 2.92 -14.06 -7.33
C ILE A 150 2.82 -12.54 -7.41
N ILE A 151 3.95 -11.87 -7.30
CA ILE A 151 4.03 -10.40 -7.37
C ILE A 151 5.12 -10.00 -8.39
N ALA A 152 4.82 -8.99 -9.19
CA ALA A 152 5.76 -8.28 -10.05
C ALA A 152 5.73 -6.80 -9.65
N THR A 153 6.78 -6.37 -8.94
CA THR A 153 6.80 -5.13 -8.15
C THR A 153 7.63 -4.02 -8.80
N LYS A 154 8.49 -4.37 -9.75
CA LYS A 154 9.27 -3.39 -10.52
C LYS A 154 9.16 -3.72 -12.00
N ASP A 155 8.87 -2.69 -12.78
CA ASP A 155 8.98 -2.59 -14.23
C ASP A 155 8.78 -1.08 -14.55
N GLY A 156 8.97 -0.69 -15.79
CA GLY A 156 8.54 0.61 -16.28
C GLY A 156 9.49 1.23 -17.29
N PHE A 157 9.06 2.36 -17.83
CA PHE A 157 9.86 3.19 -18.71
C PHE A 157 10.16 4.52 -18.04
N LEU A 158 11.43 4.89 -18.04
CA LEU A 158 11.91 6.15 -17.52
C LEU A 158 12.11 7.14 -18.65
N THR A 159 11.67 8.38 -18.45
CA THR A 159 12.11 9.53 -19.25
C THR A 159 12.80 10.56 -18.37
N SER A 160 13.86 11.17 -18.84
CA SER A 160 14.72 11.97 -17.98
C SER A 160 15.28 13.21 -18.67
N THR A 161 15.39 14.28 -17.91
CA THR A 161 16.15 15.49 -18.27
C THR A 161 17.46 15.61 -17.48
N ASN A 162 17.74 14.65 -16.58
CA ASN A 162 18.96 14.60 -15.80
C ASN A 162 20.15 14.22 -16.73
N PRO A 163 21.34 14.84 -16.58
CA PRO A 163 22.49 14.54 -17.43
C PRO A 163 23.11 13.14 -17.28
N LEU A 164 22.81 12.41 -16.20
CA LEU A 164 23.36 11.08 -15.89
C LEU A 164 22.39 9.94 -16.18
N ILE A 165 21.09 10.23 -16.18
CA ILE A 165 20.03 9.25 -16.38
C ILE A 165 19.37 9.57 -17.71
N ASP A 166 19.49 8.67 -18.69
CA ASP A 166 18.84 8.79 -20.00
C ASP A 166 17.51 8.01 -20.02
N ASP A 167 16.73 8.17 -21.09
CA ASP A 167 15.47 7.46 -21.30
C ASP A 167 15.72 5.96 -21.48
N GLY A 168 14.95 5.11 -20.79
CA GLY A 168 15.19 3.67 -20.85
C GLY A 168 14.23 2.84 -20.03
N TRP A 169 14.38 1.52 -20.16
CA TRP A 169 13.59 0.55 -19.39
C TRP A 169 14.18 0.36 -17.99
N ALA A 170 13.30 0.25 -16.99
CA ALA A 170 13.65 -0.19 -15.65
C ALA A 170 14.03 -1.67 -15.63
N ASP A 171 14.76 -2.06 -14.59
CA ASP A 171 14.87 -3.47 -14.21
C ASP A 171 13.51 -4.02 -13.80
N VAL A 172 13.38 -5.35 -13.88
CA VAL A 172 12.13 -6.05 -13.63
C VAL A 172 12.27 -6.92 -12.38
N SER A 173 11.35 -6.76 -11.44
CA SER A 173 11.35 -7.51 -10.18
C SER A 173 10.10 -8.36 -10.06
N ALA A 174 10.28 -9.64 -9.75
CA ALA A 174 9.19 -10.56 -9.49
C ALA A 174 9.51 -11.54 -8.36
N GLY A 175 8.47 -12.08 -7.73
CA GLY A 175 8.63 -13.08 -6.68
C GLY A 175 7.33 -13.54 -6.06
N LEU A 176 7.42 -13.96 -4.80
CA LEU A 176 6.33 -14.60 -4.07
C LEU A 176 6.04 -13.86 -2.78
N LYS A 177 4.75 -13.77 -2.44
CA LYS A 177 4.26 -13.26 -1.17
C LYS A 177 3.36 -14.31 -0.52
N TYR A 178 3.58 -14.55 0.76
CA TYR A 178 2.80 -15.47 1.56
C TYR A 178 2.21 -14.78 2.79
N ASN A 179 0.92 -14.95 3.01
CA ASN A 179 0.21 -14.47 4.18
C ASN A 179 0.45 -15.40 5.37
N LEU A 180 1.16 -14.89 6.36
CA LEU A 180 1.55 -15.61 7.58
C LEU A 180 0.44 -15.62 8.63
N TYR A 181 -0.39 -14.59 8.64
CA TYR A 181 -1.43 -14.41 9.64
C TYR A 181 -2.52 -13.47 9.13
N LYS A 182 -3.79 -13.89 9.30
CA LYS A 182 -4.98 -13.06 9.08
C LYS A 182 -5.93 -13.18 10.26
N ASP A 183 -6.44 -12.04 10.71
CA ASP A 183 -7.58 -11.95 11.61
C ASP A 183 -8.54 -10.89 11.06
N PRO A 184 -9.51 -11.30 10.23
CA PRO A 184 -10.55 -10.41 9.70
C PRO A 184 -11.37 -9.71 10.79
N SER A 185 -11.58 -10.37 11.94
CA SER A 185 -12.40 -9.81 13.01
C SER A 185 -11.74 -8.63 13.71
N ARG A 186 -10.40 -8.65 13.80
CA ARG A 186 -9.59 -7.57 14.36
C ARG A 186 -8.94 -6.70 13.29
N GLN A 187 -9.22 -6.97 12.02
CA GLN A 187 -8.68 -6.26 10.87
C GLN A 187 -7.14 -6.21 10.93
N ARG A 188 -6.52 -7.37 11.17
CA ARG A 188 -5.06 -7.55 11.26
C ARG A 188 -4.57 -8.57 10.25
N LEU A 189 -3.40 -8.28 9.67
CA LEU A 189 -2.75 -9.20 8.76
C LEU A 189 -1.24 -9.04 8.74
N LEU A 190 -0.54 -10.11 8.40
CA LEU A 190 0.91 -10.16 8.28
C LEU A 190 1.28 -11.07 7.11
N SER A 191 2.16 -10.58 6.25
CA SER A 191 2.69 -11.31 5.10
C SER A 191 4.20 -11.17 5.03
N ALA A 192 4.86 -12.19 4.54
CA ALA A 192 6.28 -12.15 4.19
C ALA A 192 6.45 -12.59 2.75
N GLY A 193 7.55 -12.17 2.14
CA GLY A 193 7.83 -12.54 0.77
C GLY A 193 9.25 -12.21 0.36
N PHE A 194 9.50 -12.47 -0.90
CA PHE A 194 10.71 -12.00 -1.55
C PHE A 194 10.42 -11.65 -3.00
N THR A 195 11.22 -10.74 -3.54
CA THR A 195 11.34 -10.52 -4.98
C THR A 195 12.80 -10.63 -5.41
N PHE A 196 13.01 -10.96 -6.68
CA PHE A 196 14.31 -10.91 -7.32
C PHE A 196 14.25 -9.90 -8.45
N GLU A 197 15.10 -8.86 -8.36
CA GLU A 197 15.31 -7.87 -9.39
C GLU A 197 16.27 -8.42 -10.45
N MET A 198 15.78 -8.52 -11.68
CA MET A 198 16.55 -8.98 -12.83
C MET A 198 17.13 -7.76 -13.55
N PRO A 199 18.46 -7.71 -13.78
CA PRO A 199 19.14 -6.56 -14.38
C PRO A 199 18.96 -6.53 -15.91
N VAL A 200 17.71 -6.45 -16.37
CA VAL A 200 17.31 -6.49 -17.79
C VAL A 200 16.97 -5.10 -18.34
N GLY A 201 17.03 -4.08 -17.50
CA GLY A 201 16.78 -2.69 -17.85
C GLY A 201 17.89 -2.09 -18.72
N SER A 202 17.69 -0.83 -19.11
CA SER A 202 18.62 -0.11 -19.97
C SER A 202 19.78 0.48 -19.16
N THR A 203 21.02 0.13 -19.50
CA THR A 203 22.22 0.69 -18.84
C THR A 203 22.32 2.21 -18.93
N ARG A 204 21.81 2.81 -20.01
CA ARG A 204 21.75 4.28 -20.17
C ARG A 204 20.79 4.97 -19.20
N SER A 205 19.78 4.27 -18.68
CA SER A 205 18.89 4.79 -17.63
C SER A 205 19.39 4.42 -16.22
N LEU A 206 20.66 4.02 -16.08
CA LEU A 206 21.27 3.55 -14.83
C LEU A 206 20.50 2.37 -14.20
N GLN A 207 19.99 1.49 -15.05
CA GLN A 207 19.38 0.21 -14.74
C GLN A 207 20.25 -0.90 -15.35
N GLY A 208 19.97 -2.17 -15.09
CA GLY A 208 20.77 -3.28 -15.60
C GLY A 208 22.16 -3.36 -14.96
N ASN A 209 22.29 -2.88 -13.72
CA ASN A 209 23.52 -2.97 -12.95
C ASN A 209 23.59 -4.31 -12.22
N GLY A 210 24.81 -4.83 -12.05
CA GLY A 210 25.05 -6.06 -11.29
C GLY A 210 24.43 -7.32 -11.90
N ASP A 211 24.35 -8.37 -11.09
CA ASP A 211 23.83 -9.69 -11.45
C ASP A 211 22.47 -9.97 -10.77
N GLY A 212 21.77 -8.91 -10.38
CA GLY A 212 20.46 -8.92 -9.73
C GLY A 212 20.50 -8.79 -8.21
N MET A 213 19.32 -8.57 -7.63
CA MET A 213 19.17 -8.21 -6.22
C MET A 213 17.97 -8.92 -5.59
N PHE A 214 18.16 -9.47 -4.41
CA PHE A 214 17.07 -10.02 -3.61
C PHE A 214 16.48 -8.93 -2.72
N ASP A 215 15.15 -8.79 -2.75
CA ASP A 215 14.40 -8.08 -1.73
C ASP A 215 13.70 -9.12 -0.85
N LEU A 216 14.04 -9.16 0.44
CA LEU A 216 13.38 -10.00 1.44
C LEU A 216 12.57 -9.09 2.37
N PHE A 217 11.25 -9.28 2.44
CA PHE A 217 10.39 -8.35 3.17
C PHE A 217 9.39 -9.03 4.10
N LEU A 218 9.01 -8.28 5.13
CA LEU A 218 7.88 -8.53 6.02
C LEU A 218 6.97 -7.30 5.98
N THR A 219 5.68 -7.49 5.77
CA THR A 219 4.67 -6.42 5.73
C THR A 219 3.46 -6.81 6.56
N GLY A 220 2.91 -5.87 7.33
CA GLY A 220 1.76 -6.10 8.17
C GLY A 220 0.86 -4.89 8.25
N GLY A 221 -0.40 -5.11 8.59
CA GLY A 221 -1.40 -4.07 8.71
C GLY A 221 -2.37 -4.31 9.86
N THR A 222 -2.89 -3.23 10.42
CA THR A 222 -4.00 -3.26 11.38
C THR A 222 -4.92 -2.06 11.21
N GLN A 223 -6.22 -2.26 11.37
CA GLN A 223 -7.14 -1.16 11.63
C GLN A 223 -7.01 -0.72 13.09
N PHE A 224 -7.19 0.57 13.35
CA PHE A 224 -7.29 1.13 14.68
C PHE A 224 -8.32 2.27 14.72
N GLY A 225 -9.09 2.33 15.82
CA GLY A 225 -10.29 3.15 15.83
C GLY A 225 -11.30 2.66 14.79
N ARG A 226 -12.12 3.55 14.24
CA ARG A 226 -13.16 3.19 13.27
C ARG A 226 -12.68 3.21 11.82
N ASN A 227 -11.92 4.24 11.44
CA ASN A 227 -11.64 4.54 10.03
C ASN A 227 -10.15 4.70 9.74
N ASN A 228 -9.26 4.24 10.64
CA ASN A 228 -7.83 4.40 10.44
C ASN A 228 -7.16 3.06 10.24
N HIS A 229 -6.21 3.01 9.34
CA HIS A 229 -5.37 1.83 9.13
C HIS A 229 -3.91 2.23 9.25
N TRP A 230 -3.12 1.28 9.74
CA TRP A 230 -1.68 1.37 9.76
C TRP A 230 -1.13 0.17 9.02
N VAL A 231 -0.27 0.42 8.04
CA VAL A 231 0.49 -0.59 7.30
C VAL A 231 1.97 -0.29 7.48
N SER A 232 2.77 -1.31 7.73
CA SER A 232 4.22 -1.20 7.91
C SER A 232 4.91 -2.34 7.18
N ALA A 233 5.96 -2.02 6.43
CA ALA A 233 6.81 -3.00 5.76
C ALA A 233 8.28 -2.74 6.04
N SER A 234 9.06 -3.79 6.26
CA SER A 234 10.51 -3.70 6.38
C SER A 234 11.17 -4.87 5.68
N GLY A 235 12.35 -4.62 5.11
CA GLY A 235 13.05 -5.63 4.35
C GLY A 235 14.49 -5.27 4.01
N PHE A 236 15.19 -6.25 3.45
CA PHE A 236 16.59 -6.14 3.07
C PHE A 236 16.75 -6.30 1.57
N LEU A 237 17.40 -5.32 0.96
CA LEU A 237 17.86 -5.35 -0.42
C LEU A 237 19.30 -5.87 -0.42
N LEU A 238 19.47 -7.06 -0.98
CA LEU A 238 20.69 -7.87 -0.93
C LEU A 238 21.15 -8.18 -2.36
N PRO A 239 22.07 -7.37 -2.91
CA PRO A 239 22.65 -7.64 -4.21
C PRO A 239 23.42 -8.95 -4.26
N THR A 240 23.34 -9.64 -5.41
CA THR A 240 24.19 -10.79 -5.71
C THR A 240 25.61 -10.35 -6.03
N ASP A 241 25.78 -9.19 -6.67
CA ASP A 241 27.06 -8.49 -6.87
C ASP A 241 27.16 -7.23 -5.98
N LYS A 242 27.77 -7.41 -4.80
CA LYS A 242 28.03 -6.32 -3.83
C LYS A 242 29.06 -5.30 -4.29
N SER A 243 29.75 -5.54 -5.40
CA SER A 243 30.65 -4.55 -6.00
C SER A 243 29.90 -3.64 -6.98
N ALA A 244 28.86 -4.15 -7.63
CA ALA A 244 28.02 -3.38 -8.54
C ALA A 244 26.94 -2.58 -7.81
N GLU A 245 26.45 -3.06 -6.67
CA GLU A 245 25.27 -2.51 -6.00
C GLU A 245 25.43 -2.41 -4.47
N SER A 246 24.70 -1.47 -3.88
CA SER A 246 24.68 -1.23 -2.43
C SER A 246 23.64 -2.13 -1.75
N SER A 247 23.90 -2.56 -0.50
CA SER A 247 22.89 -3.29 0.29
C SER A 247 22.12 -2.32 1.19
N ILE A 248 20.80 -2.45 1.25
CA ILE A 248 19.92 -1.48 1.90
C ILE A 248 18.96 -2.20 2.86
N TRP A 249 18.76 -1.66 4.05
CA TRP A 249 17.64 -2.01 4.91
C TRP A 249 16.60 -0.89 4.80
N PHE A 250 15.37 -1.23 4.43
CA PHE A 250 14.28 -0.27 4.41
C PHE A 250 13.24 -0.54 5.50
N TRP A 251 12.56 0.52 5.92
CA TRP A 251 11.36 0.46 6.74
C TRP A 251 10.39 1.56 6.31
N SER A 252 9.21 1.14 5.85
CA SER A 252 8.15 2.01 5.37
C SER A 252 6.92 1.90 6.26
N ASN A 253 6.28 3.03 6.52
CA ASN A 253 5.05 3.12 7.32
C ASN A 253 4.02 3.95 6.56
N HIS A 254 2.77 3.51 6.65
CA HIS A 254 1.60 4.13 6.04
C HIS A 254 0.50 4.22 7.09
N VAL A 255 -0.06 5.41 7.26
CA VAL A 255 -1.26 5.62 8.06
C VAL A 255 -2.27 6.33 7.19
N ASP A 256 -3.49 5.82 7.18
CA ASP A 256 -4.60 6.46 6.48
C ASP A 256 -5.84 6.62 7.36
N HIS A 257 -6.71 7.51 6.92
CA HIS A 257 -8.01 7.78 7.51
C HIS A 257 -9.09 7.91 6.44
N ARG A 258 -10.11 7.05 6.46
CA ARG A 258 -11.32 7.19 5.64
C ARG A 258 -12.18 8.33 6.18
N ILE A 259 -12.41 9.35 5.36
CA ILE A 259 -13.33 10.44 5.68
C ILE A 259 -14.75 9.86 5.73
N ALA A 260 -15.39 9.94 6.90
CA ALA A 260 -16.68 9.32 7.17
C ALA A 260 -17.77 9.75 6.15
N GLY A 261 -18.54 8.78 5.67
CA GLY A 261 -19.58 9.01 4.66
C GLY A 261 -19.05 9.32 3.25
N THR A 262 -17.75 9.10 3.01
CA THR A 262 -17.13 9.32 1.70
C THR A 262 -16.24 8.15 1.29
N ASN A 263 -15.78 8.22 0.05
CA ASN A 263 -14.83 7.29 -0.56
C ASN A 263 -13.41 7.89 -0.64
N PHE A 264 -13.13 8.91 0.17
CA PHE A 264 -11.83 9.57 0.23
C PHE A 264 -11.05 9.16 1.48
N TYR A 265 -9.77 8.90 1.29
CA TYR A 265 -8.81 8.56 2.32
C TYR A 265 -7.72 9.62 2.33
N LEU A 266 -7.45 10.19 3.50
CA LEU A 266 -6.25 10.98 3.71
C LEU A 266 -5.15 10.05 4.20
N LEU A 267 -3.94 10.18 3.67
CA LEU A 267 -2.82 9.32 4.03
C LEU A 267 -1.56 10.12 4.37
N GLY A 268 -0.75 9.54 5.24
CA GLY A 268 0.59 9.98 5.57
C GLY A 268 1.54 8.80 5.58
N GLU A 269 2.71 8.97 5.01
CA GLU A 269 3.70 7.90 4.89
C GLU A 269 5.09 8.39 5.29
N THR A 270 5.90 7.47 5.78
CA THR A 270 7.31 7.70 6.07
C THR A 270 8.14 6.50 5.62
N ASN A 271 9.22 6.75 4.91
CA ASN A 271 10.18 5.71 4.51
C ASN A 271 11.53 6.01 5.14
N TRP A 272 12.18 4.97 5.64
CA TRP A 272 13.55 5.00 6.10
C TRP A 272 14.38 4.02 5.29
N TYR A 273 15.54 4.47 4.82
CA TYR A 273 16.52 3.67 4.13
C TYR A 273 17.85 3.78 4.86
N HIS A 274 18.42 2.63 5.21
CA HIS A 274 19.73 2.51 5.80
C HIS A 274 20.66 1.76 4.85
N TYR A 275 21.75 2.41 4.44
CA TYR A 275 22.75 1.80 3.57
C TYR A 275 23.67 0.90 4.39
N MET A 276 23.41 -0.40 4.40
CA MET A 276 24.19 -1.38 5.14
C MET A 276 25.60 -1.56 4.56
N SER A 277 25.74 -1.46 3.24
CA SER A 277 27.04 -1.51 2.57
C SER A 277 27.04 -0.74 1.25
N SER A 278 28.21 -0.27 0.84
CA SER A 278 28.42 0.47 -0.41
C SER A 278 28.84 -0.45 -1.54
N GLY A 279 28.28 -0.19 -2.73
CA GLY A 279 28.85 -0.67 -3.99
C GLY A 279 30.10 0.10 -4.40
N LYS A 280 30.55 -0.17 -5.63
CA LYS A 280 31.73 0.44 -6.26
C LYS A 280 31.48 0.86 -7.72
N ALA A 281 30.29 0.63 -8.26
CA ALA A 281 29.96 0.95 -9.65
C ALA A 281 29.91 2.46 -9.89
N PHE A 282 29.30 3.22 -8.98
CA PHE A 282 29.21 4.68 -9.09
C PHE A 282 30.18 5.37 -8.13
N ASN A 283 31.37 5.75 -8.63
CA ASN A 283 32.45 6.31 -7.82
C ASN A 283 32.58 7.86 -7.88
N THR A 284 31.70 8.53 -8.63
CA THR A 284 31.81 9.98 -8.90
C THR A 284 31.30 10.84 -7.76
N ALA A 285 30.27 10.40 -7.04
CA ALA A 285 29.69 11.09 -5.88
C ALA A 285 28.97 10.07 -4.97
N PRO A 286 28.93 10.28 -3.64
CA PRO A 286 28.27 9.38 -2.70
C PRO A 286 26.74 9.60 -2.72
N ILE A 287 26.09 9.31 -3.85
CA ILE A 287 24.66 9.52 -4.12
C ILE A 287 24.06 8.19 -4.53
N GLU A 288 22.98 7.78 -3.89
CA GLU A 288 22.31 6.50 -4.15
C GLU A 288 20.88 6.68 -4.72
N GLY A 289 20.27 5.61 -5.18
CA GLY A 289 19.02 5.67 -5.93
C GLY A 289 17.71 5.59 -5.16
N GLY A 290 17.77 5.21 -3.87
CA GLY A 290 16.59 4.98 -3.06
C GLY A 290 15.83 3.72 -3.48
N ASP A 291 14.55 3.88 -3.85
CA ASP A 291 13.66 2.79 -4.22
C ASP A 291 13.70 2.43 -5.72
N LEU A 292 13.94 3.41 -6.59
CA LEU A 292 13.90 3.22 -8.05
C LEU A 292 15.23 2.74 -8.64
N PHE A 293 16.35 3.17 -8.05
CA PHE A 293 17.68 2.83 -8.54
C PHE A 293 18.56 2.24 -7.45
N ASN A 294 19.49 1.39 -7.86
CA ASN A 294 20.66 1.01 -7.10
C ASN A 294 21.89 1.31 -7.95
N PHE A 295 22.53 2.46 -7.69
CA PHE A 295 23.72 2.88 -8.39
C PHE A 295 24.98 2.17 -7.88
N GLY A 296 24.89 1.56 -6.69
CA GLY A 296 26.04 0.93 -6.05
C GLY A 296 27.18 1.91 -5.83
N THR A 297 26.90 2.99 -5.12
CA THR A 297 27.85 4.06 -4.93
C THR A 297 28.81 3.85 -3.75
N VAL A 298 30.00 4.44 -3.86
CA VAL A 298 31.00 4.45 -2.79
C VAL A 298 30.62 5.41 -1.67
N GLY A 299 31.00 5.09 -0.42
CA GLY A 299 30.95 6.04 0.69
C GLY A 299 29.54 6.34 1.24
N VAL A 300 28.55 5.50 0.93
CA VAL A 300 27.18 5.61 1.45
C VAL A 300 26.90 4.72 2.65
N ALA A 301 27.70 3.69 2.90
CA ALA A 301 27.51 2.77 4.01
C ALA A 301 27.43 3.50 5.37
N GLY A 302 26.45 3.12 6.18
CA GLY A 302 26.15 3.72 7.47
C GLY A 302 25.34 5.01 7.42
N ASN A 303 24.98 5.51 6.23
CA ASN A 303 24.09 6.66 6.12
C ASN A 303 22.62 6.25 6.09
N ASP A 304 21.77 7.19 6.49
CA ASP A 304 20.33 7.06 6.51
C ASP A 304 19.67 8.13 5.65
N ILE A 305 18.53 7.78 5.06
CA ILE A 305 17.59 8.71 4.46
C ILE A 305 16.22 8.45 5.03
N VAL A 306 15.55 9.53 5.44
CA VAL A 306 14.14 9.48 5.82
C VAL A 306 13.36 10.36 4.88
N THR A 307 12.25 9.87 4.37
CA THR A 307 11.29 10.62 3.57
C THR A 307 9.94 10.63 4.26
N GLY A 308 9.17 11.69 4.00
CA GLY A 308 7.81 11.84 4.48
C GLY A 308 6.90 12.23 3.32
N ALA A 309 5.67 11.72 3.33
CA ALA A 309 4.69 12.02 2.31
C ALA A 309 3.30 12.24 2.89
N LEU A 310 2.53 13.07 2.19
CA LEU A 310 1.11 13.27 2.40
C LEU A 310 0.38 13.00 1.10
N GLY A 311 -0.82 12.43 1.19
CA GLY A 311 -1.58 12.09 0.00
C GLY A 311 -3.06 11.95 0.24
N VAL A 312 -3.75 11.65 -0.85
CA VAL A 312 -5.17 11.31 -0.87
C VAL A 312 -5.39 10.12 -1.78
N LYS A 313 -6.28 9.22 -1.38
CA LYS A 313 -6.82 8.18 -2.25
C LYS A 313 -8.33 8.31 -2.38
N TYR A 314 -8.81 8.13 -3.59
CA TYR A 314 -10.23 7.96 -3.89
C TYR A 314 -10.48 6.48 -4.22
N LYS A 315 -11.40 5.86 -3.49
CA LYS A 315 -11.75 4.44 -3.61
C LYS A 315 -13.26 4.31 -3.85
N PRO A 316 -13.73 4.50 -5.09
CA PRO A 316 -15.16 4.49 -5.41
C PRO A 316 -15.82 3.13 -5.14
N HIS A 317 -15.06 2.05 -5.23
CA HIS A 317 -15.49 0.68 -4.96
C HIS A 317 -14.28 -0.16 -4.53
N SER A 318 -14.50 -1.34 -3.94
CA SER A 318 -13.43 -2.24 -3.45
C SER A 318 -12.39 -2.62 -4.52
N LYS A 319 -12.83 -2.66 -5.78
CA LYS A 319 -12.01 -3.02 -6.96
C LYS A 319 -11.24 -1.88 -7.64
N MET A 320 -11.34 -0.62 -7.19
CA MET A 320 -10.62 0.50 -7.81
C MET A 320 -10.11 1.48 -6.76
N GLU A 321 -8.86 1.91 -6.93
CA GLU A 321 -8.26 3.00 -6.17
C GLU A 321 -7.53 3.96 -7.10
N LEU A 322 -7.68 5.26 -6.86
CA LEU A 322 -6.93 6.32 -7.51
C LEU A 322 -6.20 7.13 -6.43
N GLY A 323 -4.88 7.17 -6.48
CA GLY A 323 -4.06 7.81 -5.47
C GLY A 323 -3.21 8.96 -5.99
N PHE A 324 -2.95 9.91 -5.10
CA PHE A 324 -2.00 10.99 -5.25
C PHE A 324 -1.20 11.14 -3.96
N ALA A 325 0.13 11.19 -4.06
CA ALA A 325 1.00 11.45 -2.91
C ALA A 325 2.16 12.37 -3.29
N TRP A 326 2.51 13.27 -2.37
CA TRP A 326 3.68 14.14 -2.47
C TRP A 326 4.69 13.77 -1.40
N GLU A 327 5.90 13.43 -1.80
CA GLU A 327 6.98 12.94 -0.95
C GLU A 327 8.18 13.90 -0.96
N THR A 328 8.80 14.09 0.20
CA THR A 328 10.04 14.87 0.34
C THR A 328 10.98 14.24 1.37
N PRO A 329 12.31 14.40 1.23
CA PRO A 329 13.25 14.03 2.27
C PRO A 329 13.05 14.85 3.54
N LEU A 330 13.11 14.18 4.69
CA LEU A 330 13.14 14.76 6.03
C LEU A 330 14.58 14.84 6.57
N THR A 331 15.53 14.13 5.96
CA THR A 331 16.97 14.19 6.25
C THR A 331 17.70 15.26 5.42
N GLU A 332 18.88 15.68 5.89
CA GLU A 332 19.78 16.55 5.10
C GLU A 332 20.28 15.84 3.84
N ARG A 333 20.58 14.54 3.94
CA ARG A 333 20.87 13.66 2.80
C ARG A 333 19.59 13.43 2.00
N ARG A 334 19.66 13.72 0.70
CA ARG A 334 18.53 13.67 -0.24
C ARG A 334 18.72 12.64 -1.35
N ASP A 335 19.98 12.28 -1.61
CA ASP A 335 20.41 11.52 -2.77
C ASP A 335 19.74 11.97 -4.08
N VAL A 336 19.04 11.10 -4.80
CA VAL A 336 18.35 11.50 -6.03
C VAL A 336 16.97 12.12 -5.80
N LEU A 337 16.43 12.14 -4.59
CA LEU A 337 15.08 12.59 -4.30
C LEU A 337 15.08 14.02 -3.73
N GLN A 338 14.76 15.02 -4.54
CA GLN A 338 14.47 16.38 -4.02
C GLN A 338 13.01 16.45 -3.55
N ASN A 339 12.11 15.94 -4.37
CA ASN A 339 10.71 15.66 -4.09
C ASN A 339 10.18 14.68 -5.15
N ARG A 340 9.06 14.03 -4.83
CA ARG A 340 8.38 13.13 -5.76
C ARG A 340 6.88 13.32 -5.69
N LEU A 341 6.27 13.40 -6.85
CA LEU A 341 4.84 13.21 -7.04
C LEU A 341 4.61 11.76 -7.49
N THR A 342 3.75 11.04 -6.77
CA THR A 342 3.24 9.72 -7.17
C THR A 342 1.76 9.81 -7.48
N VAL A 343 1.37 9.29 -8.63
CA VAL A 343 -0.03 9.04 -9.00
C VAL A 343 -0.17 7.56 -9.29
N ASP A 344 -1.16 6.90 -8.69
CA ASP A 344 -1.45 5.49 -8.96
C ASP A 344 -2.91 5.25 -9.32
N CYS A 345 -3.15 4.22 -10.11
CA CYS A 345 -4.49 3.72 -10.40
C CYS A 345 -4.46 2.20 -10.30
N ILE A 346 -5.28 1.64 -9.41
CA ILE A 346 -5.33 0.22 -9.09
C ILE A 346 -6.66 -0.34 -9.57
N PHE A 347 -6.61 -1.46 -10.27
CA PHE A 347 -7.78 -2.28 -10.59
C PHE A 347 -7.61 -3.66 -9.99
N ARG A 348 -8.65 -4.15 -9.29
CA ARG A 348 -8.63 -5.47 -8.62
C ARG A 348 -9.66 -6.42 -9.22
N TYR A 349 -9.33 -7.71 -9.16
CA TYR A 349 -10.21 -8.81 -9.54
C TYR A 349 -10.91 -9.42 -8.32
#